data_AF-A0A2W4LZP3-F1
#
_entry.id   AF-A0A2W4LZP3-F1
#
_cell.length_a   1.000
_cell.length_b   1.000
_cell.length_c   1.000
_cell.angle_alpha   90.00
_cell.angle_beta   90.00
_cell.angle_gamma   90.00
#
_symmetry.space_group_name_H-M   'P 1'
#
loop_
_entity.id
_entity.type
_entity.pdbx_description
1 polymer ?
#
loop_
_entity_poly.entity_id
_entity_poly.type
_entity_poly.pdbx_seq_one_letter_code
_entity_poly.pdbx_strand_id
1 'polypeptide(L)'
;MVRHAPAVASLCETFRGTWRRVGPVKRPFLVALDLTDRRCLVVGRSPEAARRATALLEAGAQVTVVGESPCPELEALAHRGDIELHRRSAVPADLDDTWLAVVTDAPRTLADELGAHAAERRVWFCAVDLPDHNSYAHVAIARAGLVNVGISTGGRAPALGRRLREELERVFDEAGLADFAEYLARRRTRLPSGKRGEVLGRAVRDLAFEGRLKLPEQQDE
;
A
#
# COMPACT_ATOMS: atom_id res chain seq x y z
N MET A 1 -9.25 -31.42 43.58
CA MET A 1 -10.46 -30.60 43.40
C MET A 1 -10.03 -29.14 43.43
N VAL A 2 -10.20 -28.49 42.28
CA VAL A 2 -9.78 -27.16 41.81
C VAL A 2 -9.13 -26.21 42.83
N ARG A 3 -7.82 -25.99 42.65
CA ARG A 3 -7.02 -24.94 43.29
C ARG A 3 -7.32 -23.58 42.63
N HIS A 4 -7.43 -22.56 43.46
CA HIS A 4 -7.59 -21.15 43.09
C HIS A 4 -6.39 -20.65 42.26
N ALA A 5 -6.67 -19.96 41.15
CA ALA A 5 -5.68 -19.22 40.38
C ALA A 5 -5.32 -17.90 41.10
N PRO A 6 -4.04 -17.53 41.23
CA PRO A 6 -3.65 -16.28 41.85
C PRO A 6 -3.63 -15.11 40.85
N ALA A 7 -3.96 -13.95 41.41
CA ALA A 7 -3.67 -12.57 41.02
C ALA A 7 -2.84 -12.32 39.75
N VAL A 8 -3.46 -11.61 38.80
CA VAL A 8 -2.77 -10.79 37.79
C VAL A 8 -2.31 -9.51 38.50
N ALA A 9 -1.20 -9.61 39.22
CA ALA A 9 -0.46 -8.47 39.75
C ALA A 9 1.00 -8.63 39.35
N SER A 10 1.63 -7.52 38.97
CA SER A 10 3.05 -7.39 38.59
C SER A 10 3.38 -7.55 37.11
N LEU A 11 3.00 -6.54 36.31
CA LEU A 11 3.78 -6.08 35.13
C LEU A 11 3.56 -4.57 34.85
N CYS A 12 3.14 -3.79 35.85
CA CYS A 12 2.93 -2.34 35.72
C CYS A 12 4.01 -1.46 36.38
N GLU A 13 5.11 -2.04 36.89
CA GLU A 13 6.06 -1.29 37.75
C GLU A 13 7.47 -1.01 37.20
N THR A 14 7.73 -1.19 35.90
CA THR A 14 9.07 -0.88 35.33
C THR A 14 9.10 0.22 34.26
N PHE A 15 8.06 1.07 34.19
CA PHE A 15 8.07 2.23 33.27
C PHE A 15 7.91 3.55 34.01
N ARG A 16 8.91 3.91 34.83
CA ARG A 16 9.14 5.30 35.31
C ARG A 16 10.25 5.98 34.51
N GLY A 17 10.29 5.78 33.19
CA GLY A 17 11.09 6.58 32.26
C GLY A 17 10.16 7.52 31.50
N THR A 18 10.46 8.82 31.52
CA THR A 18 9.69 9.89 30.86
C THR A 18 9.20 9.49 29.46
N TRP A 19 7.91 9.19 29.33
CA TRP A 19 7.23 9.28 28.05
C TRP A 19 7.32 10.74 27.62
N ARG A 20 8.33 11.10 26.82
CA ARG A 20 8.21 12.30 25.98
C ARG A 20 6.94 12.06 25.19
N ARG A 21 5.90 12.88 25.43
CA ARG A 21 4.80 13.00 24.48
C ARG A 21 5.47 13.24 23.14
N VAL A 22 5.49 12.22 22.29
CA VAL A 22 5.78 12.43 20.88
C VAL A 22 4.78 13.51 20.48
N GLY A 23 5.29 14.66 20.04
CA GLY A 23 4.44 15.74 19.54
C GLY A 23 3.43 15.20 18.53
N PRO A 24 2.36 15.93 18.19
CA PRO A 24 1.26 15.41 17.38
C PRO A 24 1.79 14.61 16.19
N VAL A 25 1.58 13.29 16.23
CA VAL A 25 2.09 12.39 15.20
C VAL A 25 1.30 12.72 13.94
N LYS A 26 1.95 13.30 12.93
CA LYS A 26 1.36 13.43 11.59
C LYS A 26 1.02 12.02 11.10
N ARG A 27 -0.27 11.69 11.09
CA ARG A 27 -0.77 10.39 10.62
C ARG A 27 -1.16 10.54 9.14
N PRO A 28 -0.71 9.64 8.26
CA PRO A 28 -1.18 9.64 6.88
C PRO A 28 -2.67 9.33 6.84
N PHE A 29 -3.39 10.00 5.94
CA PHE A 29 -4.77 9.66 5.63
C PHE A 29 -4.77 8.57 4.56
N LEU A 30 -5.26 7.38 4.91
CA LEU A 30 -5.27 6.24 4.00
C LEU A 30 -6.52 6.26 3.14
N VAL A 31 -6.32 6.24 1.83
CA VAL A 31 -7.39 6.18 0.83
C VAL A 31 -7.07 5.10 -0.20
N ALA A 32 -8.11 4.46 -0.73
CA ALA A 32 -8.02 3.67 -1.94
C ALA A 32 -8.39 4.59 -3.12
N LEU A 33 -7.52 4.65 -4.12
CA LEU A 33 -7.74 5.45 -5.33
C LEU A 33 -8.35 4.57 -6.43
N ASP A 34 -9.38 5.08 -7.09
CA ASP A 34 -9.87 4.51 -8.34
C ASP A 34 -9.10 5.13 -9.50
N LEU A 35 -8.23 4.33 -10.12
CA LEU A 35 -7.38 4.74 -11.23
C LEU A 35 -7.88 4.20 -12.57
N THR A 36 -9.10 3.65 -12.62
CA THR A 36 -9.70 3.12 -13.85
C THR A 36 -9.69 4.20 -14.95
N ASP A 37 -9.06 3.89 -16.08
CA ASP A 37 -8.88 4.79 -17.24
C ASP A 37 -8.15 6.11 -16.92
N ARG A 38 -7.40 6.16 -15.81
CA ARG A 38 -6.60 7.34 -15.43
C ARG A 38 -5.16 7.20 -15.89
N ARG A 39 -4.64 8.27 -16.51
CA ARG A 39 -3.22 8.35 -16.89
C ARG A 39 -2.33 8.40 -15.66
N CYS A 40 -1.38 7.49 -15.59
CA CYS A 40 -0.36 7.41 -14.54
C CYS A 40 1.03 7.33 -15.16
N LEU A 41 1.97 8.07 -14.58
CA LEU A 41 3.35 8.14 -15.03
C LEU A 41 4.26 7.32 -14.12
N VAL A 42 5.16 6.54 -14.72
CA VAL A 42 6.30 5.94 -14.02
C VAL A 42 7.59 6.45 -14.66
N VAL A 43 8.46 7.06 -13.88
CA VAL A 43 9.78 7.51 -14.31
C VAL A 43 10.83 6.57 -13.72
N GLY A 44 11.50 5.81 -14.58
CA GLY A 44 12.50 4.84 -14.16
C GLY A 44 12.70 3.73 -15.18
N ARG A 45 13.73 2.92 -14.92
CA ARG A 45 14.17 1.84 -15.82
C ARG A 45 14.40 0.52 -15.08
N SER A 46 14.25 0.51 -13.75
CA SER A 46 14.55 -0.61 -12.88
C SER A 46 13.40 -1.63 -12.76
N PRO A 47 13.66 -2.82 -12.20
CA PRO A 47 12.60 -3.74 -11.78
C PRO A 47 11.61 -3.11 -10.79
N GLU A 48 12.03 -2.11 -10.01
CA GLU A 48 11.11 -1.35 -9.17
C GLU A 48 10.12 -0.54 -10.01
N ALA A 49 10.56 0.12 -11.09
CA ALA A 49 9.67 0.78 -12.05
C ALA A 49 8.66 -0.21 -12.65
N ALA A 50 9.12 -1.41 -13.05
CA ALA A 50 8.25 -2.46 -13.56
C ALA A 50 7.18 -2.87 -12.54
N ARG A 51 7.56 -3.07 -11.26
CA ARG A 51 6.60 -3.37 -10.18
C ARG A 51 5.56 -2.27 -10.00
N ARG A 52 5.97 -0.99 -10.10
CA ARG A 52 5.04 0.15 -9.99
C ARG A 52 4.10 0.22 -11.19
N ALA A 53 4.61 0.02 -12.40
CA ALA A 53 3.80 -0.04 -13.61
C ALA A 53 2.74 -1.16 -13.51
N THR A 54 3.15 -2.38 -13.15
CA THR A 54 2.22 -3.51 -12.97
C THR A 54 1.16 -3.22 -11.92
N ALA A 55 1.53 -2.68 -10.76
CA ALA A 55 0.55 -2.35 -9.71
C ALA A 55 -0.47 -1.27 -10.15
N LEU A 56 -0.06 -0.33 -11.00
CA LEU A 56 -0.95 0.69 -11.57
C LEU A 56 -1.88 0.08 -12.63
N LEU A 57 -1.37 -0.83 -13.47
CA LEU A 57 -2.19 -1.59 -14.43
C LEU A 57 -3.26 -2.44 -13.73
N GLU A 58 -2.88 -3.14 -12.65
CA GLU A 58 -3.82 -3.91 -11.82
C GLU A 58 -4.91 -3.01 -11.20
N ALA A 59 -4.62 -1.72 -11.00
CA ALA A 59 -5.57 -0.71 -10.53
C ALA A 59 -6.41 -0.07 -11.66
N GLY A 60 -6.25 -0.53 -12.91
CA GLY A 60 -6.99 -0.05 -14.08
C GLY A 60 -6.42 1.21 -14.73
N ALA A 61 -5.20 1.63 -14.35
CA ALA A 61 -4.59 2.84 -14.91
C ALA A 61 -4.11 2.65 -16.35
N GLN A 62 -4.08 3.77 -17.09
CA GLN A 62 -3.35 3.88 -18.34
C GLN A 62 -1.92 4.32 -18.02
N VAL A 63 -0.96 3.41 -18.18
CA VAL A 63 0.40 3.62 -17.69
C VAL A 63 1.34 4.04 -18.81
N THR A 64 1.98 5.20 -18.62
CA THR A 64 3.12 5.64 -19.42
C THR A 64 4.39 5.51 -18.59
N VAL A 65 5.44 4.94 -19.18
CA VAL A 65 6.76 4.78 -18.55
C VAL A 65 7.78 5.58 -19.34
N VAL A 66 8.60 6.35 -18.63
CA VAL A 66 9.70 7.14 -19.20
C VAL A 66 11.02 6.74 -18.54
N GLY A 67 11.98 6.27 -19.33
CA GLY A 67 13.29 5.87 -18.82
C GLY A 67 14.25 5.43 -19.91
N GLU A 68 15.53 5.77 -19.77
CA GLU A 68 16.58 5.34 -20.68
C GLU A 68 16.99 3.90 -20.37
N SER A 69 17.10 3.04 -21.39
CA SER A 69 17.51 1.62 -21.21
C SER A 69 16.64 0.86 -20.18
N PRO A 70 15.33 0.70 -20.44
CA PRO A 70 14.40 0.02 -19.54
C PRO A 70 14.77 -1.46 -19.32
N CYS A 71 14.45 -2.00 -18.14
CA CYS A 71 14.67 -3.40 -17.83
C CYS A 71 13.80 -4.34 -18.69
N PRO A 72 14.16 -5.64 -18.80
CA PRO A 72 13.42 -6.60 -19.61
C PRO A 72 11.93 -6.71 -19.26
N GLU A 73 11.55 -6.52 -18.00
CA GLU A 73 10.16 -6.57 -17.54
C GLU A 73 9.33 -5.40 -18.09
N LEU A 74 9.89 -4.19 -18.15
CA LEU A 74 9.26 -3.03 -18.78
C LEU A 74 9.15 -3.22 -20.30
N GLU A 75 10.20 -3.73 -20.93
CA GLU A 75 10.18 -4.06 -22.36
C GLU A 75 9.09 -5.10 -22.67
N ALA A 76 8.92 -6.12 -21.82
CA ALA A 76 7.87 -7.12 -21.96
C ALA A 76 6.46 -6.52 -21.80
N LEU A 77 6.25 -5.60 -20.85
CA LEU A 77 5.00 -4.87 -20.69
C LEU A 77 4.67 -4.05 -21.94
N ALA A 78 5.64 -3.31 -22.47
CA ALA A 78 5.47 -2.51 -23.68
C ALA A 78 5.19 -3.39 -24.91
N HIS A 79 5.89 -4.53 -25.06
CA HIS A 79 5.67 -5.47 -26.15
C HIS A 79 4.26 -6.08 -26.18
N ARG A 80 3.63 -6.25 -25.01
CA ARG A 80 2.24 -6.71 -24.92
C ARG A 80 1.21 -5.60 -25.19
N GLY A 81 1.66 -4.34 -25.26
CA GLY A 81 0.78 -3.18 -25.39
C GLY A 81 0.13 -2.77 -24.07
N ASP A 82 0.63 -3.27 -22.93
CA ASP A 82 0.07 -2.95 -21.61
C ASP A 82 0.44 -1.51 -21.18
N ILE A 83 1.59 -1.00 -21.64
CA ILE A 83 2.10 0.33 -21.30
C ILE A 83 2.57 1.09 -22.54
N GLU A 84 2.54 2.41 -22.46
CA GLU A 84 3.32 3.27 -23.36
C GLU A 84 4.74 3.45 -22.79
N LEU A 85 5.78 3.24 -23.60
CA LEU A 85 7.18 3.28 -23.16
C LEU A 85 8.00 4.29 -23.98
N HIS A 86 8.50 5.33 -23.32
CA HIS A 86 9.38 6.33 -23.91
C HIS A 86 10.84 6.13 -23.45
N ARG A 87 11.72 5.80 -24.41
CA ARG A 87 13.15 5.59 -24.18
C ARG A 87 13.93 6.90 -24.22
N ARG A 88 13.70 7.75 -23.23
CA ARG A 88 14.36 9.05 -23.04
C ARG A 88 14.33 9.44 -21.56
N SER A 89 15.05 10.50 -21.20
CA SER A 89 14.85 11.18 -19.92
C SER A 89 13.44 11.77 -19.82
N ALA A 90 12.91 11.79 -18.59
CA ALA A 90 11.66 12.47 -18.27
C ALA A 90 11.84 13.98 -18.30
N VAL A 91 10.76 14.67 -18.62
CA VAL A 91 10.64 16.14 -18.63
C VAL A 91 9.35 16.55 -17.92
N PRO A 92 9.23 17.78 -17.40
CA PRO A 92 8.03 18.23 -16.70
C PRO A 92 6.71 18.08 -17.48
N ALA A 93 6.76 18.15 -18.82
CA ALA A 93 5.59 17.96 -19.67
C ALA A 93 5.03 16.52 -19.63
N ASP A 94 5.81 15.53 -19.17
CA ASP A 94 5.32 14.15 -18.98
C ASP A 94 4.27 14.06 -17.87
N LEU A 95 4.19 15.06 -16.99
CA LEU A 95 3.17 15.16 -15.94
C LEU A 95 1.83 15.69 -16.44
N ASP A 96 1.77 16.20 -17.68
CA ASP A 96 0.56 16.79 -18.21
C ASP A 96 -0.56 15.73 -18.33
N ASP A 97 -1.77 16.08 -17.88
CA ASP A 97 -2.95 15.21 -17.77
C ASP A 97 -2.78 13.91 -16.93
N THR A 98 -1.72 13.83 -16.12
CA THR A 98 -1.45 12.68 -15.26
C THR A 98 -2.14 12.83 -13.90
N TRP A 99 -2.66 11.75 -13.34
CA TRP A 99 -3.26 11.73 -12.00
C TRP A 99 -2.25 11.39 -10.91
N LEU A 100 -1.34 10.46 -11.21
CA LEU A 100 -0.35 9.94 -10.29
C LEU A 100 0.97 9.69 -11.01
N ALA A 101 2.07 10.12 -10.40
CA ALA A 101 3.42 9.94 -10.91
C ALA A 101 4.33 9.27 -9.87
N VAL A 102 5.10 8.27 -10.30
CA VAL A 102 6.08 7.55 -9.46
C VAL A 102 7.45 7.67 -10.08
N VAL A 103 8.44 8.14 -9.33
CA VAL A 103 9.85 8.17 -9.74
C VAL A 103 10.59 7.11 -8.94
N THR A 104 11.29 6.19 -9.61
CA THR A 104 11.96 5.06 -8.92
C THR A 104 13.47 5.17 -8.91
N ASP A 105 14.09 5.46 -10.06
CA ASP A 105 15.54 5.43 -10.24
C ASP A 105 16.00 6.56 -11.17
N ALA A 106 15.79 7.79 -10.71
CA ALA A 106 16.22 9.02 -11.37
C ALA A 106 17.21 9.81 -10.51
N PRO A 107 18.05 10.68 -11.11
CA PRO A 107 18.86 11.63 -10.35
C PRO A 107 17.98 12.51 -9.46
N ARG A 108 18.45 12.82 -8.24
CA ARG A 108 17.74 13.69 -7.29
C ARG A 108 17.28 15.00 -7.92
N THR A 109 18.14 15.64 -8.72
CA THR A 109 17.82 16.91 -9.39
C THR A 109 16.57 16.80 -10.27
N LEU A 110 16.41 15.70 -11.00
CA LEU A 110 15.24 15.45 -11.84
C LEU A 110 14.01 15.11 -10.97
N ALA A 111 14.18 14.33 -9.91
CA ALA A 111 13.09 14.01 -8.99
C ALA A 111 12.53 15.25 -8.28
N ASP A 112 13.40 16.18 -7.87
CA ASP A 112 13.03 17.44 -7.23
C ASP A 112 12.30 18.37 -8.22
N GLU A 113 12.79 18.48 -9.45
CA GLU A 113 12.15 19.25 -10.54
C GLU A 113 10.74 18.70 -10.85
N LEU A 114 10.63 17.39 -11.09
CA LEU A 114 9.33 16.75 -11.34
C LEU A 114 8.39 16.88 -10.15
N GLY A 115 8.91 16.77 -8.91
CA GLY A 115 8.14 16.92 -7.69
C GLY A 115 7.54 18.33 -7.54
N ALA A 116 8.31 19.37 -7.83
CA ALA A 116 7.83 20.75 -7.84
C ALA A 116 6.72 20.96 -8.89
N HIS A 117 6.95 20.50 -10.12
CA HIS A 117 5.98 20.62 -11.21
C HIS A 117 4.71 19.79 -11.01
N ALA A 118 4.83 18.64 -10.33
CA ALA A 118 3.69 17.82 -9.96
C ALA A 118 2.80 18.54 -8.92
N ALA A 119 3.41 19.23 -7.96
CA ALA A 119 2.67 20.01 -6.97
C ALA A 119 1.88 21.17 -7.62
N GLU A 120 2.47 21.88 -8.60
CA GLU A 120 1.80 22.92 -9.37
C GLU A 120 0.57 22.39 -10.12
N ARG A 121 0.68 21.18 -10.67
CA ARG A 121 -0.37 20.50 -11.45
C ARG A 121 -1.38 19.71 -10.60
N ARG A 122 -1.14 19.59 -9.28
CA ARG A 122 -1.92 18.75 -8.34
C ARG A 122 -1.89 17.27 -8.69
N VAL A 123 -0.76 16.78 -9.20
CA VAL A 123 -0.51 15.36 -9.45
C VAL A 123 -0.05 14.69 -8.16
N TRP A 124 -0.58 13.50 -7.85
CA TRP A 124 -0.05 12.71 -6.75
C TRP A 124 1.33 12.17 -7.10
N PHE A 125 2.35 12.77 -6.52
CA PHE A 125 3.76 12.45 -6.77
C PHE A 125 4.38 11.65 -5.63
N CYS A 126 5.21 10.67 -5.99
CA CYS A 126 6.10 9.95 -5.10
C CYS A 126 7.42 9.62 -5.81
N ALA A 127 8.53 10.13 -5.28
CA ALA A 127 9.86 9.63 -5.57
C ALA A 127 10.29 8.63 -4.50
N VAL A 128 10.64 7.42 -4.93
CA VAL A 128 11.13 6.34 -4.06
C VAL A 128 12.44 6.79 -3.42
N ASP A 129 12.56 6.57 -2.10
CA ASP A 129 13.71 6.95 -1.27
C ASP A 129 14.07 8.46 -1.22
N LEU A 130 13.27 9.32 -1.87
CA LEU A 130 13.44 10.79 -1.92
C LEU A 130 12.15 11.49 -1.44
N PRO A 131 11.89 11.56 -0.12
CA PRO A 131 10.58 11.93 0.41
C PRO A 131 10.24 13.43 0.34
N ASP A 132 11.18 14.29 -0.06
CA ASP A 132 11.09 15.75 0.09
C ASP A 132 9.86 16.35 -0.63
N HIS A 133 9.50 15.78 -1.78
CA HIS A 133 8.38 16.22 -2.62
C HIS A 133 7.18 15.26 -2.63
N ASN A 134 7.19 14.22 -1.77
CA ASN A 134 6.18 13.17 -1.81
C ASN A 134 4.84 13.67 -1.26
N SER A 135 3.82 13.60 -2.11
CA SER A 135 2.42 13.90 -1.74
C SER A 135 1.67 12.67 -1.22
N TYR A 136 2.19 11.47 -1.53
CA TYR A 136 1.72 10.20 -0.99
C TYR A 136 2.90 9.27 -0.70
N ALA A 137 2.64 8.19 0.04
CA ALA A 137 3.64 7.15 0.30
C ALA A 137 3.05 5.78 -0.02
N HIS A 138 3.87 4.92 -0.59
CA HIS A 138 3.52 3.50 -0.69
C HIS A 138 3.49 2.89 0.72
N VAL A 139 2.42 2.17 1.01
CA VAL A 139 2.23 1.42 2.25
C VAL A 139 2.36 -0.07 1.99
N ALA A 140 2.64 -0.85 3.02
CA ALA A 140 2.52 -2.31 2.89
C ALA A 140 1.04 -2.65 2.73
N ILE A 141 0.69 -3.52 1.78
CA ILE A 141 -0.68 -3.93 1.51
C ILE A 141 -0.75 -5.44 1.67
N ALA A 142 -1.52 -5.91 2.65
CA ALA A 142 -1.89 -7.32 2.74
C ALA A 142 -3.15 -7.57 1.91
N ARG A 143 -3.19 -8.68 1.18
CA ARG A 143 -4.27 -9.02 0.25
C ARG A 143 -4.87 -10.39 0.54
N ALA A 144 -6.18 -10.52 0.31
CA ALA A 144 -6.89 -11.79 0.30
C ALA A 144 -8.07 -11.70 -0.68
N GLY A 145 -7.83 -12.11 -1.93
CA GLY A 145 -8.79 -11.92 -3.02
C GLY A 145 -9.19 -10.44 -3.16
N LEU A 146 -10.47 -10.14 -2.95
CA LEU A 146 -11.02 -8.77 -3.03
C LEU A 146 -10.70 -7.88 -1.81
N VAL A 147 -10.16 -8.45 -0.73
CA VAL A 147 -9.86 -7.73 0.51
C VAL A 147 -8.44 -7.14 0.45
N ASN A 148 -8.31 -5.86 0.79
CA ASN A 148 -7.03 -5.16 0.91
C ASN A 148 -6.93 -4.50 2.28
N VAL A 149 -5.77 -4.65 2.95
CA VAL A 149 -5.45 -3.98 4.22
C VAL A 149 -4.17 -3.17 4.06
N GLY A 150 -4.30 -1.84 4.14
CA GLY A 150 -3.16 -0.92 4.09
C GLY A 150 -2.51 -0.73 5.46
N ILE A 151 -1.19 -0.89 5.53
CA ILE A 151 -0.39 -0.83 6.76
C ILE A 151 0.63 0.29 6.62
N SER A 152 0.43 1.38 7.37
CA SER A 152 1.37 2.50 7.42
C SER A 152 2.06 2.59 8.77
N THR A 153 3.38 2.73 8.73
CA THR A 153 4.22 3.05 9.89
C THR A 153 4.65 4.52 9.89
N GLY A 154 3.97 5.37 9.11
CA GLY A 154 4.33 6.78 8.94
C GLY A 154 5.74 6.97 8.36
N GLY A 155 6.23 6.00 7.58
CA GLY A 155 7.58 5.98 7.02
C GLY A 155 8.69 5.62 8.00
N ARG A 156 8.38 5.31 9.27
CA ARG A 156 9.39 5.15 10.33
C ARG A 156 9.90 3.72 10.51
N ALA A 157 9.11 2.73 10.10
CA ALA A 157 9.46 1.33 10.26
C ALA A 157 8.97 0.50 9.06
N PRO A 158 9.59 0.61 7.87
CA PRO A 158 9.21 -0.17 6.70
C PRO A 158 9.27 -1.68 6.94
N ALA A 159 10.29 -2.15 7.67
CA ALA A 159 10.44 -3.57 8.04
C ALA A 159 9.27 -4.11 8.88
N LEU A 160 8.75 -3.30 9.82
CA LEU A 160 7.57 -3.67 10.60
C LEU A 160 6.33 -3.76 9.71
N GLY A 161 6.12 -2.79 8.82
CA GLY A 161 5.01 -2.82 7.86
C GLY A 161 5.03 -4.07 6.98
N ARG A 162 6.22 -4.44 6.47
CA ARG A 162 6.43 -5.67 5.71
C ARG A 162 6.11 -6.92 6.54
N ARG A 163 6.58 -7.00 7.79
CA ARG A 163 6.32 -8.18 8.64
C ARG A 163 4.83 -8.31 9.00
N LEU A 164 4.16 -7.21 9.33
CA LEU A 164 2.72 -7.22 9.59
C LEU A 164 1.93 -7.67 8.37
N ARG A 165 2.33 -7.23 7.17
CA ARG A 165 1.73 -7.69 5.92
C ARG A 165 1.83 -9.22 5.77
N GLU A 166 3.03 -9.76 5.94
CA GLU A 166 3.30 -11.20 5.80
C GLU A 166 2.48 -12.04 6.79
N GLU A 167 2.39 -11.62 8.06
CA GLU A 167 1.58 -12.32 9.07
C GLU A 167 0.08 -12.23 8.78
N LEU A 168 -0.40 -11.07 8.30
CA LEU A 168 -1.81 -10.90 7.94
C LEU A 168 -2.19 -11.75 6.73
N GLU A 169 -1.36 -11.78 5.68
CA GLU A 169 -1.56 -12.64 4.51
C GLU A 169 -1.66 -14.12 4.93
N ARG A 170 -0.74 -14.59 5.78
CA ARG A 170 -0.78 -15.97 6.30
C ARG A 170 -2.09 -16.27 7.03
N VAL A 171 -2.55 -15.38 7.91
CA VAL A 171 -3.82 -15.54 8.63
C VAL A 171 -5.02 -15.53 7.66
N PHE A 172 -4.99 -14.69 6.63
CA PHE A 172 -6.06 -14.61 5.65
C PHE A 172 -6.15 -15.89 4.81
N ASP A 173 -5.01 -16.44 4.40
CA ASP A 173 -4.90 -17.67 3.64
C ASP A 173 -5.38 -18.87 4.46
N GLU A 174 -4.91 -19.01 5.70
CA GLU A 174 -5.33 -20.07 6.64
C GLU A 174 -6.84 -20.04 6.90
N ALA A 175 -7.45 -18.85 6.93
CA ALA A 175 -8.88 -18.67 7.17
C ALA A 175 -9.75 -18.82 5.90
N GLY A 176 -9.15 -18.90 4.70
CA GLY A 176 -9.91 -18.88 3.44
C GLY A 176 -10.65 -17.56 3.20
N LEU A 177 -10.09 -16.44 3.66
CA LEU A 177 -10.76 -15.13 3.61
C LEU A 177 -11.07 -14.68 2.18
N ALA A 178 -10.20 -15.03 1.22
CA ALA A 178 -10.42 -14.73 -0.20
C ALA A 178 -11.73 -15.36 -0.72
N ASP A 179 -11.92 -16.67 -0.50
CA ASP A 179 -13.11 -17.40 -0.93
C ASP A 179 -14.38 -16.87 -0.25
N PHE A 180 -14.26 -16.54 1.04
CA PHE A 180 -15.37 -15.96 1.78
C PHE A 180 -15.76 -14.58 1.25
N ALA A 181 -14.78 -13.72 0.94
CA ALA A 181 -15.03 -12.42 0.33
C ALA A 181 -15.72 -12.55 -1.03
N GLU A 182 -15.27 -13.48 -1.87
CA GLU A 182 -15.93 -13.75 -3.15
C GLU A 182 -17.37 -14.27 -2.98
N TYR A 183 -17.60 -15.16 -2.00
CA TYR A 183 -18.94 -15.64 -1.68
C TYR A 183 -19.87 -14.47 -1.33
N LEU A 184 -19.42 -13.52 -0.51
CA LEU A 184 -20.19 -12.32 -0.17
C LEU A 184 -20.43 -11.43 -1.40
N ALA A 185 -19.42 -11.24 -2.26
CA ALA A 185 -19.54 -10.47 -3.49
C ALA A 185 -20.60 -11.07 -4.44
N ARG A 186 -20.56 -12.39 -4.65
CA ARG A 186 -21.56 -13.13 -5.45
C ARG A 186 -22.98 -13.04 -4.86
N ARG A 187 -23.11 -13.01 -3.53
CA ARG A 187 -24.42 -12.78 -2.89
C ARG A 187 -24.90 -11.36 -3.07
N ARG A 188 -24.01 -10.36 -2.98
CA ARG A 188 -24.37 -8.94 -3.18
C ARG A 188 -25.01 -8.69 -4.54
N THR A 189 -24.50 -9.29 -5.62
CA THR A 189 -25.03 -9.10 -6.98
C THR A 189 -26.44 -9.66 -7.14
N ARG A 190 -26.79 -10.72 -6.41
CA ARG A 190 -28.11 -11.39 -6.45
C ARG A 190 -29.14 -10.77 -5.51
N LEU A 191 -28.73 -9.85 -4.63
CA LEU A 191 -29.61 -9.24 -3.63
C LEU A 191 -30.10 -7.85 -4.07
N PRO A 192 -31.40 -7.53 -3.93
CA PRO A 192 -31.92 -6.18 -4.06
C PRO A 192 -31.19 -5.22 -3.10
N SER A 193 -30.95 -3.97 -3.51
CA SER A 193 -30.15 -3.00 -2.76
C SER A 193 -30.59 -2.85 -1.30
N GLY A 194 -31.90 -2.77 -1.05
CA GLY A 194 -32.49 -2.62 0.28
C GLY A 194 -32.31 -3.81 1.23
N LYS A 195 -31.94 -4.99 0.73
CA LYS A 195 -31.69 -6.20 1.55
C LYS A 195 -30.21 -6.51 1.76
N ARG A 196 -29.30 -5.84 1.04
CA ARG A 196 -27.85 -6.13 1.07
C ARG A 196 -27.25 -5.93 2.46
N GLY A 197 -27.52 -4.79 3.10
CA GLY A 197 -26.92 -4.44 4.39
C GLY A 197 -27.26 -5.45 5.48
N GLU A 198 -28.54 -5.82 5.60
CA GLU A 198 -29.00 -6.79 6.59
C GLU A 198 -28.41 -8.19 6.34
N VAL A 199 -28.53 -8.70 5.12
CA VAL A 199 -28.13 -10.08 4.80
C VAL A 199 -26.61 -10.27 4.87
N LEU A 200 -25.85 -9.32 4.32
CA LEU A 200 -24.39 -9.38 4.35
C LEU A 200 -23.86 -9.07 5.76
N GLY A 201 -24.48 -8.13 6.48
CA GLY A 201 -24.12 -7.82 7.86
C GLY A 201 -24.30 -9.00 8.81
N ARG A 202 -25.35 -9.81 8.63
CA ARG A 202 -25.52 -11.08 9.36
C ARG A 202 -24.42 -12.09 9.01
N ALA A 203 -24.03 -12.19 7.74
CA ALA A 203 -23.05 -13.17 7.29
C ALA A 203 -21.63 -12.92 7.85
N VAL A 204 -21.30 -11.68 8.20
CA VAL A 204 -20.00 -11.30 8.77
C VAL A 204 -20.03 -11.08 10.29
N ARG A 205 -21.18 -11.27 10.94
CA ARG A 205 -21.37 -10.88 12.35
C ARG A 205 -20.38 -11.57 13.29
N ASP A 206 -20.12 -12.85 13.03
CA ASP A 206 -19.28 -13.69 13.88
C ASP A 206 -17.84 -13.79 13.33
N LEU A 207 -17.49 -12.98 12.32
CA LEU A 207 -16.13 -12.88 11.83
C LEU A 207 -15.25 -12.23 12.90
N ALA A 208 -14.25 -12.96 13.38
CA ALA A 208 -13.32 -12.50 14.40
C ALA A 208 -11.88 -12.89 14.04
N PHE A 209 -10.94 -12.04 14.46
CA PHE A 209 -9.52 -12.38 14.51
C PHE A 209 -9.21 -12.94 15.90
N GLU A 210 -9.08 -14.27 15.99
CA GLU A 210 -8.67 -14.94 17.23
C GLU A 210 -7.16 -15.21 17.16
N GLY A 211 -6.35 -14.42 17.88
CA GLY A 211 -4.90 -14.57 17.82
C GLY A 211 -4.14 -13.74 18.85
N ARG A 212 -2.86 -14.08 19.06
CA ARG A 212 -1.90 -13.33 19.89
C ARG A 212 -0.77 -12.79 19.02
N LEU A 213 -0.51 -11.48 19.09
CA LEU A 213 0.66 -10.89 18.46
C LEU A 213 1.90 -11.16 19.33
N LYS A 214 2.84 -11.95 18.82
CA LYS A 214 4.15 -12.15 19.46
C LYS A 214 5.14 -11.16 18.87
N LEU A 215 5.69 -10.28 19.71
CA LEU A 215 6.80 -9.42 19.33
C LEU A 215 8.12 -10.20 19.38
N PRO A 216 9.09 -9.91 18.50
CA PRO A 216 10.43 -10.46 18.64
C PRO A 216 11.08 -9.96 19.93
N GLU A 217 12.00 -10.76 20.49
CA GLU A 217 12.87 -10.27 21.56
C GLU A 217 13.69 -9.10 21.01
N GLN A 218 13.73 -7.99 21.74
CA GLN A 218 14.55 -6.85 21.34
C GLN A 218 16.01 -7.19 21.57
N GLN A 219 16.81 -7.17 20.52
CA GLN A 219 18.27 -7.17 20.65
C GLN A 219 18.66 -5.71 20.83
N ASP A 220 19.07 -5.33 22.04
CA ASP A 220 19.73 -4.04 22.27
C ASP A 220 21.09 -4.10 21.55
N GLU A 221 21.26 -3.25 20.52
CA GLU A 221 22.58 -2.93 19.95
C GLU A 221 23.35 -1.95 20.85
#